data_AF-K1XGQ3-F1
#
_entry.id   AF-K1XGQ3-F1
#
_cell.length_a   1.000
_cell.length_b   1.000
_cell.length_c   1.000
_cell.angle_alpha   90.00
_cell.angle_beta   90.00
_cell.angle_gamma   90.00
#
_symmetry.space_group_name_H-M   'P 1'
#
loop_
_entity.id
_entity.type
_entity.pdbx_description
1 polymer ?
#
loop_
_entity_poly.entity_id
_entity_poly.type
_entity_poly.pdbx_seq_one_letter_code
_entity_poly.pdbx_strand_id
1 'polypeptide(L)'
;MKTDTAQKIKDFIAEKKEATPKEIGDFLGITPDAVFKQLKKIIERGEIKKIGAPPKVFYSIAKAREARGEELIDVVTKKDIEENFMAITPYGEMKEGLEGFEYWCDKQQLSVVKTANEYEKTIKKYAAFKKNGLIDGLHKIKSSFKKSYLDHVYYLDFYAIERFGKTKLGQLLLYAKQSQDKALVKRISNEIKWKIEDVIKTHKIDAVCFIPPTVKREVQFMKELERNLNLQIKTIAVVKVKTPVIVPQKTLNKLEDRIENAGKTIIINERGVYKNVLIIDDAVGSGATLNETARQIKEKHIAQQVTGLAITGSFKGFDVISEV
;
A
#
# COMPACT_ATOMS: atom_id res chain seq x y z
N MET A 1 48.94 -11.75 -14.75
CA MET A 1 48.29 -10.45 -14.46
C MET A 1 46.78 -10.65 -14.37
N LYS A 2 46.17 -10.56 -13.18
CA LYS A 2 44.71 -10.53 -13.05
C LYS A 2 44.26 -9.13 -13.48
N THR A 3 43.73 -9.00 -14.69
CA THR A 3 43.03 -7.77 -15.09
C THR A 3 41.84 -7.59 -14.16
N ASP A 4 41.90 -6.59 -13.29
CA ASP A 4 40.78 -6.26 -12.40
C ASP A 4 39.70 -5.53 -13.19
N THR A 5 38.93 -6.31 -13.96
CA THR A 5 37.78 -5.82 -14.73
C THR A 5 36.80 -5.07 -13.84
N ALA A 6 36.69 -5.43 -12.55
CA ALA A 6 35.81 -4.74 -11.62
C ALA A 6 36.30 -3.33 -11.30
N GLN A 7 37.61 -3.15 -11.10
CA GLN A 7 38.18 -1.82 -10.90
C GLN A 7 37.99 -0.93 -12.14
N LYS A 8 38.24 -1.46 -13.35
CA LYS A 8 38.01 -0.71 -14.60
C LYS A 8 36.56 -0.26 -14.78
N ILE A 9 35.59 -1.09 -14.39
CA ILE A 9 34.16 -0.73 -14.43
C ILE A 9 33.88 0.44 -13.48
N LYS A 10 34.43 0.40 -12.27
CA LYS A 10 34.26 1.47 -11.29
C LYS A 10 34.88 2.78 -11.76
N ASP A 11 36.11 2.73 -12.26
CA ASP A 11 36.80 3.93 -12.75
C ASP A 11 36.00 4.58 -13.89
N PHE A 12 35.49 3.77 -14.82
CA PHE A 12 34.64 4.24 -15.92
C PHE A 12 33.32 4.87 -15.45
N ILE A 13 32.64 4.23 -14.49
CA ILE A 13 31.40 4.77 -13.91
C ILE A 13 31.69 6.05 -13.10
N ALA A 14 32.83 6.13 -12.40
CA ALA A 14 33.21 7.30 -11.64
C ALA A 14 33.49 8.50 -12.56
N GLU A 15 34.16 8.27 -13.70
CA GLU A 15 34.44 9.29 -14.71
C GLU A 15 33.15 9.80 -15.37
N LYS A 16 32.28 8.89 -15.81
CA LYS A 16 31.02 9.25 -16.48
C LYS A 16 29.89 9.65 -15.52
N LYS A 17 30.08 9.49 -14.21
CA LYS A 17 29.07 9.54 -13.14
C LYS A 17 28.02 8.41 -13.23
N GLU A 18 27.52 8.11 -14.43
CA GLU A 18 26.57 7.04 -14.72
C GLU A 18 26.93 6.32 -16.03
N ALA A 19 26.67 5.01 -16.12
CA ALA A 19 26.88 4.24 -17.35
C ALA A 19 25.85 3.12 -17.54
N THR A 20 25.51 2.83 -18.79
CA THR A 20 24.67 1.69 -19.17
C THR A 20 25.50 0.40 -19.34
N PRO A 21 24.88 -0.80 -19.25
CA PRO A 21 25.59 -2.06 -19.54
C PRO A 21 26.23 -2.05 -20.93
N LYS A 22 25.59 -1.41 -21.91
CA LYS A 22 26.09 -1.30 -23.28
C LYS A 22 27.39 -0.49 -23.32
N GLU A 23 27.40 0.70 -22.73
CA GLU A 23 28.61 1.54 -22.69
C GLU A 23 29.78 0.87 -21.97
N ILE A 24 29.49 0.12 -20.89
CA ILE A 24 30.50 -0.65 -20.16
C ILE A 24 31.04 -1.80 -21.02
N GLY A 25 30.16 -2.51 -21.75
CA GLY A 25 30.55 -3.56 -22.67
C GLY A 25 31.40 -3.04 -23.83
N ASP A 26 30.99 -1.93 -24.43
CA ASP A 26 31.69 -1.24 -25.52
C ASP A 26 33.08 -0.76 -25.06
N PHE A 27 33.18 -0.20 -23.84
CA PHE A 27 34.45 0.26 -23.26
C PHE A 27 35.44 -0.89 -22.97
N LEU A 28 34.94 -2.00 -22.45
CA LEU A 28 35.78 -3.14 -22.06
C LEU A 28 36.03 -4.14 -23.19
N GLY A 29 35.29 -4.03 -24.30
CA GLY A 29 35.32 -4.99 -25.40
C GLY A 29 34.84 -6.39 -24.99
N ILE A 30 33.88 -6.48 -24.06
CA ILE A 30 33.36 -7.77 -23.55
C ILE A 30 31.89 -7.96 -23.88
N THR A 31 31.44 -9.21 -23.89
CA THR A 31 30.05 -9.56 -24.19
C THR A 31 29.08 -9.04 -23.11
N PRO A 32 27.81 -8.76 -23.47
CA PRO A 32 26.79 -8.33 -22.50
C PRO A 32 26.67 -9.24 -21.27
N ASP A 33 26.73 -10.56 -21.48
CA ASP A 33 26.66 -11.55 -20.39
C ASP A 33 27.84 -11.43 -19.42
N ALA A 34 29.04 -11.13 -19.92
CA ALA A 34 30.22 -10.91 -19.09
C ALA A 34 30.08 -9.61 -18.29
N VAL A 35 29.53 -8.54 -18.89
CA VAL A 35 29.21 -7.28 -18.20
C VAL A 35 28.24 -7.54 -17.05
N PHE A 36 27.12 -8.23 -17.28
CA PHE A 36 26.13 -8.51 -16.24
C PHE A 36 26.70 -9.37 -15.10
N LYS A 37 27.55 -10.36 -15.40
CA LYS A 37 28.24 -11.17 -14.36
C LYS A 37 29.15 -10.33 -13.47
N GLN A 38 29.89 -9.37 -14.04
CA GLN A 38 30.76 -8.48 -13.26
C GLN A 38 29.94 -7.46 -12.46
N LEU A 39 28.96 -6.82 -13.09
CA LEU A 39 28.08 -5.86 -12.43
C LEU A 39 27.36 -6.51 -11.23
N LYS A 40 26.86 -7.74 -11.37
CA LYS A 40 26.25 -8.48 -10.25
C LYS A 40 27.19 -8.57 -9.05
N LYS A 41 28.45 -8.96 -9.26
CA LYS A 41 29.46 -9.07 -8.19
C LYS A 41 29.76 -7.72 -7.52
N ILE A 42 29.86 -6.64 -8.30
CA ILE A 42 30.19 -5.30 -7.78
C ILE A 42 28.99 -4.70 -7.03
N ILE A 43 27.77 -4.98 -7.47
CA ILE A 43 26.52 -4.63 -6.78
C ILE A 43 26.40 -5.40 -5.46
N GLU A 44 26.68 -6.70 -5.47
CA GLU A 44 26.65 -7.55 -4.26
C GLU A 44 27.64 -7.06 -3.18
N ARG A 45 28.75 -6.43 -3.59
CA ARG A 45 29.72 -5.78 -2.68
C ARG A 45 29.33 -4.38 -2.24
N GLY A 46 28.22 -3.83 -2.76
CA GLY A 46 27.77 -2.47 -2.43
C GLY A 46 28.64 -1.36 -3.01
N GLU A 47 29.50 -1.65 -3.99
CA GLU A 47 30.44 -0.66 -4.56
C GLU A 47 29.80 0.21 -5.66
N ILE A 48 28.78 -0.32 -6.35
CA ILE A 48 27.96 0.41 -7.33
C ILE A 48 26.48 0.12 -7.08
N LYS A 49 25.61 1.05 -7.50
CA LYS A 49 24.14 0.88 -7.46
C LYS A 49 23.55 0.84 -8.86
N LYS A 50 22.50 0.03 -9.03
CA LYS A 50 21.69 -0.07 -10.24
C LYS A 50 20.53 0.92 -10.16
N ILE A 51 20.30 1.66 -11.24
CA ILE A 51 19.22 2.65 -11.37
C ILE A 51 18.34 2.22 -12.56
N GLY A 52 17.03 2.16 -12.33
CA GLY A 52 16.04 1.79 -13.35
C GLY A 52 15.82 0.29 -13.53
N ALA A 53 14.90 -0.05 -14.42
CA ALA A 53 14.51 -1.41 -14.76
C ALA A 53 14.73 -1.67 -16.28
N PRO A 54 14.99 -2.93 -16.68
CA PRO A 54 15.10 -3.27 -18.10
C PRO A 54 13.91 -2.74 -18.92
N PRO A 55 14.13 -2.24 -20.15
CA PRO A 55 15.40 -2.28 -20.91
C PRO A 55 16.36 -1.11 -20.63
N LYS A 56 15.99 -0.12 -19.83
CA LYS A 56 16.82 1.08 -19.56
C LYS A 56 17.36 1.05 -18.14
N VAL A 57 18.61 0.65 -18.00
CA VAL A 57 19.31 0.52 -16.72
C VAL A 57 20.61 1.30 -16.77
N PHE A 58 20.91 2.01 -15.67
CA PHE A 58 22.15 2.73 -15.45
C PHE A 58 22.83 2.24 -14.17
N TYR A 59 24.14 2.44 -14.08
CA TYR A 59 24.95 2.15 -12.90
C TYR A 59 25.72 3.38 -12.49
N SER A 60 25.82 3.63 -11.18
CA SER A 60 26.55 4.75 -10.59
C SER A 60 27.35 4.27 -9.37
N ILE A 61 28.42 4.98 -9.00
CA ILE A 61 29.18 4.69 -7.78
C ILE A 61 28.28 4.79 -6.54
N ALA A 62 28.35 3.79 -5.66
CA ALA A 62 27.67 3.85 -4.38
C ALA A 62 28.41 4.86 -3.48
N LYS A 63 27.66 5.79 -2.85
CA LYS A 63 28.25 6.62 -1.80
C LYS A 63 28.67 5.71 -0.65
N ALA A 64 29.89 5.88 -0.15
CA ALA A 64 30.34 5.17 1.04
C ALA A 64 29.32 5.38 2.17
N ARG A 65 28.75 4.28 2.69
CA ARG A 65 28.01 4.31 3.94
C ARG A 65 29.03 4.62 5.03
N GLU A 66 28.87 5.72 5.74
CA GLU A 66 29.59 5.92 6.99
C GLU A 66 29.28 4.72 7.89
N ALA A 67 30.31 3.98 8.29
CA ALA A 67 30.19 2.92 9.28
C ALA A 67 29.77 3.55 10.60
N ARG A 68 28.46 3.61 10.86
CA ARG A 68 27.93 4.06 12.14
C ARG A 68 28.05 2.90 13.11
N GLY A 69 28.57 3.19 14.31
CA GLY A 69 28.84 2.21 15.35
C GLY A 69 27.69 1.24 15.53
N GLU A 70 28.02 -0.04 15.60
CA GLU A 70 27.10 -1.15 15.86
C GLU A 70 26.53 -1.04 17.28
N GLU A 71 25.67 -0.05 17.54
CA GLU A 71 24.71 -0.20 18.61
C GLU A 71 23.66 -1.20 18.10
N LEU A 72 23.70 -2.41 18.68
CA LEU A 72 22.86 -3.53 18.27
C LEU A 72 21.40 -3.23 18.59
N ILE A 73 20.56 -3.15 17.55
CA ILE A 73 19.10 -3.25 17.69
C ILE A 73 18.78 -4.65 18.20
N ASP A 74 17.96 -4.76 19.24
CA ASP A 74 17.58 -6.06 19.78
C ASP A 74 16.81 -6.91 18.75
N VAL A 75 16.84 -8.23 18.92
CA VAL A 75 16.30 -9.18 17.95
C VAL A 75 14.78 -9.01 17.75
N VAL A 76 14.04 -8.64 18.80
CA VAL A 76 12.59 -8.47 18.73
C VAL A 76 12.25 -7.22 17.93
N THR A 77 12.86 -6.08 18.27
CA THR A 77 12.69 -4.83 17.53
C THR A 77 13.10 -4.98 16.07
N LYS A 78 14.20 -5.68 15.79
CA LYS A 78 14.64 -5.94 14.42
C LYS A 78 13.57 -6.72 13.65
N LYS A 79 13.00 -7.77 14.25
CA LYS A 79 11.93 -8.56 13.62
C LYS A 79 10.68 -7.72 13.35
N ASP A 80 10.26 -6.89 14.30
CA ASP A 80 9.12 -5.99 14.12
C ASP A 80 9.32 -5.03 12.94
N ILE A 81 10.55 -4.50 12.78
CA ILE A 81 10.92 -3.64 11.66
C ILE A 81 10.88 -4.42 10.34
N GLU A 82 11.51 -5.60 10.27
CA GLU A 82 11.53 -6.45 9.07
C GLU A 82 10.12 -6.76 8.54
N GLU A 83 9.19 -7.06 9.45
CA GLU A 83 7.83 -7.43 9.08
C GLU A 83 6.96 -6.23 8.70
N ASN A 84 7.11 -5.10 9.40
CA ASN A 84 6.12 -4.00 9.37
C ASN A 84 6.61 -2.71 8.69
N PHE A 85 7.90 -2.56 8.42
CA PHE A 85 8.44 -1.35 7.83
C PHE A 85 8.69 -1.48 6.33
N MET A 86 8.35 -0.44 5.59
CA MET A 86 8.70 -0.28 4.19
C MET A 86 8.79 1.20 3.84
N ALA A 87 9.84 1.58 3.12
CA ALA A 87 9.98 2.89 2.53
C ALA A 87 10.02 2.76 1.00
N ILE A 88 9.51 3.77 0.30
CA ILE A 88 9.73 3.92 -1.14
C ILE A 88 10.57 5.16 -1.38
N THR A 89 11.66 5.01 -2.12
CA THR A 89 12.58 6.09 -2.42
C THR A 89 11.96 7.06 -3.46
N PRO A 90 12.44 8.32 -3.56
CA PRO A 90 11.99 9.27 -4.57
C PRO A 90 12.12 8.78 -6.02
N TYR A 91 12.97 7.78 -6.28
CA TYR A 91 13.18 7.18 -7.59
C TYR A 91 12.44 5.84 -7.77
N GLY A 92 11.53 5.51 -6.84
CA GLY A 92 10.60 4.37 -6.97
C GLY A 92 11.15 3.02 -6.53
N GLU A 93 12.26 2.98 -5.78
CA GLU A 93 12.78 1.73 -5.20
C GLU A 93 12.04 1.39 -3.90
N MET A 94 11.55 0.15 -3.78
CA MET A 94 10.98 -0.37 -2.53
C MET A 94 12.10 -0.89 -1.64
N LYS A 95 12.24 -0.31 -0.44
CA LYS A 95 13.17 -0.76 0.60
C LYS A 95 12.35 -1.29 1.77
N GLU A 96 12.42 -2.60 1.99
CA GLU A 96 11.68 -3.29 3.05
C GLU A 96 12.53 -3.43 4.31
N GLY A 97 11.86 -3.61 5.45
CA GLY A 97 12.49 -4.00 6.69
C GLY A 97 13.54 -3.02 7.20
N LEU A 98 14.64 -3.55 7.72
CA LEU A 98 15.70 -2.73 8.31
C LEU A 98 16.35 -1.80 7.28
N GLU A 99 16.50 -2.25 6.04
CA GLU A 99 17.06 -1.41 4.97
C GLU A 99 16.18 -0.17 4.73
N GLY A 100 14.85 -0.36 4.65
CA GLY A 100 13.90 0.74 4.52
C GLY A 100 13.91 1.66 5.73
N PHE A 101 14.05 1.09 6.92
CA PHE A 101 14.08 1.82 8.18
C PHE A 101 15.32 2.69 8.34
N GLU A 102 16.50 2.14 8.04
CA GLU A 102 17.77 2.88 8.00
C GLU A 102 17.68 4.04 7.02
N TYR A 103 17.21 3.77 5.81
CA TYR A 103 17.02 4.79 4.78
C TYR A 103 16.10 5.92 5.27
N TRP A 104 15.00 5.59 5.94
CA TRP A 104 14.08 6.59 6.51
C TRP A 104 14.74 7.39 7.64
N CYS A 105 15.46 6.74 8.56
CA CYS A 105 16.18 7.42 9.64
C CYS A 105 17.24 8.39 9.08
N ASP A 106 18.00 7.96 8.08
CA ASP A 106 19.02 8.78 7.42
C ASP A 106 18.42 10.02 6.77
N LYS A 107 17.27 9.86 6.09
CA LYS A 107 16.52 10.97 5.49
C LYS A 107 16.06 12.00 6.53
N GLN A 108 15.78 11.57 7.75
CA GLN A 108 15.31 12.41 8.84
C GLN A 108 16.44 12.86 9.79
N GLN A 109 17.70 12.47 9.52
CA GLN A 109 18.85 12.71 10.41
C GLN A 109 18.65 12.18 11.83
N LEU A 110 18.02 11.01 11.96
CA LEU A 110 17.72 10.36 13.24
C LEU A 110 18.69 9.21 13.55
N SER A 111 18.92 8.96 14.85
CA SER A 111 19.61 7.75 15.31
C SER A 111 18.75 6.51 15.07
N VAL A 112 19.27 5.52 14.35
CA VAL A 112 18.55 4.29 14.00
C VAL A 112 18.09 3.54 15.26
N VAL A 113 18.97 3.37 16.25
CA VAL A 113 18.68 2.58 17.45
C VAL A 113 17.64 3.24 18.35
N LYS A 114 17.77 4.54 18.61
CA LYS A 114 16.76 5.28 19.41
C LYS A 114 15.40 5.22 18.71
N THR A 115 15.40 5.41 17.40
CA THR A 115 14.19 5.40 16.58
C THR A 115 13.56 4.01 16.51
N ALA A 116 14.36 2.95 16.46
CA ALA A 116 13.91 1.56 16.44
C ALA A 116 13.11 1.22 17.71
N ASN A 117 13.64 1.61 18.88
CA ASN A 117 12.93 1.44 20.16
C ASN A 117 11.60 2.19 20.22
N GLU A 118 11.53 3.38 19.62
CA GLU A 118 10.28 4.17 19.54
C GLU A 118 9.30 3.56 18.54
N TYR A 119 9.81 3.00 17.44
CA TYR A 119 9.02 2.28 16.45
C TYR A 119 8.39 1.04 17.06
N GLU A 120 9.14 0.23 17.79
CA GLU A 120 8.65 -0.98 18.49
C GLU A 120 7.48 -0.63 19.44
N LYS A 121 7.67 0.39 20.29
CA LYS A 121 6.60 0.90 21.17
C LYS A 121 5.37 1.35 20.40
N THR A 122 5.58 2.00 19.26
CA THR A 122 4.49 2.46 18.40
C THR A 122 3.76 1.26 17.81
N ILE A 123 4.44 0.30 17.19
CA ILE A 123 3.80 -0.89 16.62
C ILE A 123 3.02 -1.66 17.69
N LYS A 124 3.55 -1.85 18.89
CA LYS A 124 2.83 -2.49 20.01
C LYS A 124 1.55 -1.73 20.39
N LYS A 125 1.61 -0.39 20.49
CA LYS A 125 0.43 0.47 20.73
C LYS A 125 -0.66 0.23 19.68
N TYR A 126 -0.31 0.19 18.39
CA TYR A 126 -1.29 0.01 17.31
C TYR A 126 -1.74 -1.46 17.15
N ALA A 127 -0.88 -2.42 17.47
CA ALA A 127 -1.21 -3.85 17.46
C ALA A 127 -2.30 -4.18 18.49
N ALA A 128 -2.38 -3.46 19.61
CA ALA A 128 -3.45 -3.62 20.60
C ALA A 128 -4.86 -3.35 20.05
N PHE A 129 -4.99 -2.58 18.96
CA PHE A 129 -6.27 -2.36 18.27
C PHE A 129 -6.62 -3.48 17.29
N LYS A 130 -5.67 -4.36 16.94
CA LYS A 130 -5.87 -5.49 16.03
C LYS A 130 -6.31 -6.72 16.82
N LYS A 131 -7.57 -7.12 16.67
CA LYS A 131 -8.10 -8.39 17.17
C LYS A 131 -8.21 -9.36 16.00
N ASN A 132 -7.54 -10.51 16.09
CA ASN A 132 -7.45 -11.50 15.01
C ASN A 132 -6.99 -10.90 13.66
N GLY A 133 -6.10 -9.91 13.72
CA GLY A 133 -5.58 -9.24 12.52
C GLY A 133 -6.52 -8.21 11.87
N LEU A 134 -7.64 -7.86 12.53
CA LEU A 134 -8.62 -6.86 12.11
C LEU A 134 -8.75 -5.74 13.14
N ILE A 135 -9.01 -4.51 12.68
CA ILE A 135 -9.27 -3.34 13.52
C ILE A 135 -10.76 -3.03 13.46
N ASP A 136 -11.41 -2.86 14.62
CA ASP A 136 -12.81 -2.43 14.68
C ASP A 136 -12.93 -0.93 14.34
N GLY A 137 -13.59 -0.65 13.22
CA GLY A 137 -13.86 0.70 12.72
C GLY A 137 -15.26 1.24 13.05
N LEU A 138 -16.13 0.44 13.67
CA LEU A 138 -17.55 0.79 13.84
C LEU A 138 -17.74 1.99 14.76
N HIS A 139 -16.94 2.08 15.83
CA HIS A 139 -16.96 3.23 16.74
C HIS A 139 -16.76 4.55 15.99
N LYS A 140 -15.84 4.56 15.01
CA LYS A 140 -15.54 5.74 14.21
C LYS A 140 -16.69 6.12 13.28
N ILE A 141 -17.37 5.15 12.67
CA ILE A 141 -18.57 5.43 11.87
C ILE A 141 -19.66 6.02 12.75
N LYS A 142 -19.93 5.42 13.92
CA LYS A 142 -20.94 5.92 14.85
C LYS A 142 -20.63 7.33 15.38
N SER A 143 -19.36 7.68 15.55
CA SER A 143 -18.99 9.05 15.94
C SER A 143 -19.04 10.05 14.79
N SER A 144 -18.90 9.59 13.54
CA SER A 144 -18.89 10.46 12.35
C SER A 144 -20.28 10.73 11.79
N PHE A 145 -21.25 9.83 11.97
CA PHE A 145 -22.58 9.93 11.38
C PHE A 145 -23.67 9.89 12.45
N LYS A 146 -24.70 10.72 12.30
CA LYS A 146 -25.91 10.67 13.14
C LYS A 146 -26.59 9.29 13.12
N LYS A 147 -26.50 8.59 11.98
CA LYS A 147 -27.04 7.25 11.78
C LYS A 147 -26.03 6.39 11.01
N SER A 148 -25.65 5.26 11.61
CA SER A 148 -24.88 4.21 10.96
C SER A 148 -25.82 3.19 10.32
N TYR A 149 -25.57 2.86 9.06
CA TYR A 149 -26.27 1.78 8.34
C TYR A 149 -25.45 0.48 8.29
N LEU A 150 -24.22 0.54 8.80
CA LEU A 150 -23.30 -0.59 8.93
C LEU A 150 -23.50 -1.28 10.28
N ASP A 151 -23.59 -2.61 10.25
CA ASP A 151 -23.66 -3.46 11.46
C ASP A 151 -22.26 -3.73 12.02
N HIS A 152 -21.28 -3.93 11.13
CA HIS A 152 -19.87 -4.12 11.46
C HIS A 152 -18.98 -3.34 10.49
N VAL A 153 -17.81 -2.89 10.96
CA VAL A 153 -16.81 -2.22 10.12
C VAL A 153 -15.43 -2.65 10.56
N TYR A 154 -14.61 -3.12 9.62
CA TYR A 154 -13.25 -3.58 9.88
C TYR A 154 -12.22 -2.92 8.97
N TYR A 155 -11.01 -2.75 9.49
CA TYR A 155 -9.83 -2.39 8.70
C TYR A 155 -8.78 -3.50 8.81
N LEU A 156 -8.09 -3.81 7.71
CA LEU A 156 -6.99 -4.78 7.73
C LEU A 156 -5.71 -4.19 8.34
N ASP A 157 -5.51 -2.89 8.17
CA ASP A 157 -4.43 -2.13 8.78
C ASP A 157 -4.78 -0.65 8.95
N PHE A 158 -3.95 0.08 9.69
CA PHE A 158 -3.99 1.54 9.68
C PHE A 158 -3.37 2.08 8.39
N TYR A 159 -3.89 3.20 7.90
CA TYR A 159 -3.32 3.89 6.75
C TYR A 159 -1.94 4.47 7.06
N ALA A 160 -1.86 5.12 8.22
CA ALA A 160 -0.66 5.72 8.75
C ALA A 160 -0.67 5.63 10.28
N ILE A 161 0.52 5.61 10.85
CA ILE A 161 0.80 5.66 12.28
C ILE A 161 1.65 6.90 12.55
N GLU A 162 1.31 7.63 13.61
CA GLU A 162 1.88 8.92 14.02
C GLU A 162 3.24 9.31 13.40
N ARG A 163 4.34 9.16 14.14
CA ARG A 163 5.66 9.68 13.75
C ARG A 163 6.24 9.03 12.50
N PHE A 164 5.82 7.81 12.17
CA PHE A 164 6.44 6.99 11.14
C PHE A 164 5.72 7.04 9.79
N GLY A 165 4.59 7.76 9.72
CA GLY A 165 3.84 7.92 8.48
C GLY A 165 3.08 6.65 8.09
N LYS A 166 3.06 6.34 6.79
CA LYS A 166 2.26 5.23 6.26
C LYS A 166 2.79 3.88 6.76
N THR A 167 1.87 2.97 7.08
CA THR A 167 2.22 1.57 7.35
C THR A 167 2.72 0.88 6.08
N LYS A 168 3.32 -0.31 6.19
CA LYS A 168 3.68 -1.12 5.02
C LYS A 168 2.49 -1.32 4.08
N LEU A 169 1.31 -1.70 4.60
CA LEU A 169 0.11 -1.88 3.78
C LEU A 169 -0.41 -0.55 3.21
N GLY A 170 -0.36 0.55 3.98
CA GLY A 170 -0.70 1.88 3.50
C GLY A 170 0.20 2.37 2.36
N GLN A 171 1.50 2.10 2.46
CA GLN A 171 2.49 2.43 1.45
C GLN A 171 2.30 1.56 0.19
N LEU A 172 2.08 0.25 0.33
CA LEU A 172 1.76 -0.63 -0.80
C LEU A 172 0.49 -0.16 -1.52
N LEU A 173 -0.57 0.14 -0.76
CA LEU A 173 -1.85 0.59 -1.32
C LEU A 173 -1.71 1.93 -2.08
N LEU A 174 -1.00 2.90 -1.52
CA LEU A 174 -0.72 4.18 -2.17
C LEU A 174 -0.09 3.96 -3.55
N TYR A 175 1.02 3.21 -3.59
CA TYR A 175 1.76 3.05 -4.83
C TYR A 175 1.05 2.15 -5.81
N ALA A 176 0.34 1.11 -5.37
CA ALA A 176 -0.49 0.29 -6.25
C ALA A 176 -1.56 1.12 -6.98
N LYS A 177 -2.07 2.18 -6.33
CA LYS A 177 -3.04 3.09 -6.93
C LYS A 177 -2.42 4.13 -7.86
N GLN A 178 -1.22 4.63 -7.53
CA GLN A 178 -0.53 5.65 -8.31
C GLN A 178 0.19 5.08 -9.54
N SER A 179 0.95 3.99 -9.37
CA SER A 179 1.77 3.40 -10.42
C SER A 179 0.99 2.54 -11.42
N GLN A 180 -0.26 2.19 -11.09
CA GLN A 180 -1.07 1.27 -11.89
C GLN A 180 -0.41 -0.11 -12.08
N ASP A 181 0.48 -0.49 -11.16
CA ASP A 181 1.27 -1.74 -11.20
C ASP A 181 0.43 -2.95 -10.75
N LYS A 182 0.07 -3.79 -11.73
CA LYS A 182 -0.69 -5.04 -11.50
C LYS A 182 0.04 -6.05 -10.61
N ALA A 183 1.37 -6.10 -10.66
CA ALA A 183 2.14 -7.01 -9.81
C ALA A 183 2.03 -6.59 -8.34
N LEU A 184 2.06 -5.28 -8.08
CA LEU A 184 1.86 -4.73 -6.74
C LEU A 184 0.43 -4.98 -6.22
N VAL A 185 -0.59 -4.81 -7.06
CA VAL A 185 -1.98 -5.16 -6.69
C VAL A 185 -2.09 -6.65 -6.37
N LYS A 186 -1.49 -7.53 -7.18
CA LYS A 186 -1.51 -8.98 -6.96
C LYS A 186 -0.81 -9.36 -5.65
N ARG A 187 0.31 -8.73 -5.33
CA ARG A 187 0.99 -8.90 -4.04
C ARG A 187 0.06 -8.55 -2.88
N ILE A 188 -0.55 -7.36 -2.91
CA ILE A 188 -1.51 -6.93 -1.88
C ILE A 188 -2.67 -7.93 -1.77
N SER A 189 -3.26 -8.33 -2.90
CA SER A 189 -4.36 -9.31 -2.93
C SER A 189 -3.99 -10.61 -2.24
N ASN A 190 -2.79 -11.15 -2.49
CA ASN A 190 -2.32 -12.38 -1.85
C ASN A 190 -2.12 -12.20 -0.34
N GLU A 191 -1.54 -11.07 0.09
CA GLU A 191 -1.30 -10.79 1.52
C GLU A 191 -2.62 -10.65 2.32
N ILE A 192 -3.68 -10.12 1.70
CA ILE A 192 -4.95 -9.85 2.39
C ILE A 192 -6.04 -10.90 2.19
N LYS A 193 -5.90 -11.80 1.22
CA LYS A 193 -6.96 -12.72 0.81
C LYS A 193 -7.52 -13.54 1.96
N TRP A 194 -6.64 -14.17 2.74
CA TRP A 194 -7.05 -15.04 3.85
C TRP A 194 -7.84 -14.27 4.92
N LYS A 195 -7.52 -13.00 5.17
CA LYS A 195 -8.26 -12.15 6.12
C LYS A 195 -9.67 -11.83 5.61
N ILE A 196 -9.80 -11.57 4.32
CA ILE A 196 -11.11 -11.32 3.69
C ILE A 196 -11.95 -12.59 3.75
N GLU A 197 -11.36 -13.76 3.46
CA GLU A 197 -12.03 -15.05 3.57
C GLU A 197 -12.44 -15.38 5.01
N ASP A 198 -11.63 -15.01 5.99
CA ASP A 198 -11.97 -15.16 7.41
C ASP A 198 -13.16 -14.28 7.82
N VAL A 199 -13.20 -13.02 7.36
CA VAL A 199 -14.37 -12.12 7.55
C VAL A 199 -15.63 -12.73 6.92
N ILE A 200 -15.51 -13.26 5.70
CA ILE A 200 -16.62 -13.90 4.98
C ILE A 200 -17.19 -15.07 5.78
N LYS A 201 -16.30 -15.93 6.31
CA LYS A 201 -16.71 -17.09 7.12
C LYS A 201 -17.32 -16.67 8.45
N THR A 202 -16.65 -15.78 9.18
CA THR A 202 -17.04 -15.33 10.52
C THR A 202 -18.40 -14.65 10.52
N HIS A 203 -18.65 -13.78 9.54
CA HIS A 203 -19.91 -13.05 9.42
C HIS A 203 -20.94 -13.74 8.51
N LYS A 204 -20.64 -14.96 8.03
CA LYS A 204 -21.51 -15.75 7.13
C LYS A 204 -22.00 -14.90 5.96
N ILE A 205 -21.08 -14.28 5.25
CA ILE A 205 -21.36 -13.37 4.14
C ILE A 205 -21.85 -14.17 2.93
N ASP A 206 -23.00 -13.78 2.37
CA ASP A 206 -23.59 -14.45 1.20
C ASP A 206 -23.25 -13.73 -0.11
N ALA A 207 -22.97 -12.43 -0.03
CA ALA A 207 -22.61 -11.61 -1.18
C ALA A 207 -21.62 -10.48 -0.84
N VAL A 208 -20.81 -10.11 -1.82
CA VAL A 208 -19.77 -9.08 -1.70
C VAL A 208 -20.02 -7.94 -2.67
N CYS A 209 -19.66 -6.73 -2.27
CA CYS A 209 -19.76 -5.52 -3.04
C CYS A 209 -18.39 -4.83 -3.03
N PHE A 210 -17.80 -4.59 -4.20
CA PHE A 210 -16.57 -3.80 -4.31
C PHE A 210 -16.92 -2.35 -4.65
N ILE A 211 -16.39 -1.39 -3.88
CA ILE A 211 -16.61 0.02 -4.15
C ILE A 211 -15.95 0.40 -5.48
N PRO A 212 -16.70 1.00 -6.43
CA PRO A 212 -16.16 1.34 -7.73
C PRO A 212 -15.16 2.50 -7.63
N PRO A 213 -14.12 2.52 -8.49
CA PRO A 213 -13.17 3.60 -8.52
C PRO A 213 -13.80 4.93 -8.97
N THR A 214 -13.25 6.04 -8.51
CA THR A 214 -13.76 7.38 -8.83
C THR A 214 -13.02 8.06 -9.98
N VAL A 215 -11.73 7.77 -10.15
CA VAL A 215 -10.86 8.44 -11.13
C VAL A 215 -10.60 7.52 -12.32
N LYS A 216 -10.68 8.05 -13.55
CA LYS A 216 -10.33 7.30 -14.75
C LYS A 216 -8.83 6.98 -14.75
N ARG A 217 -8.52 5.69 -14.70
CA ARG A 217 -7.19 5.08 -14.77
C ARG A 217 -7.29 3.84 -15.66
N GLU A 218 -6.21 3.49 -16.33
CA GLU A 218 -6.13 2.30 -17.19
C GLU A 218 -6.27 1.03 -16.34
N VAL A 219 -5.53 0.97 -15.23
CA VAL A 219 -5.63 -0.08 -14.22
C VAL A 219 -6.35 0.46 -13.00
N GLN A 220 -7.46 -0.19 -12.64
CA GLN A 220 -8.28 0.17 -11.49
C GLN A 220 -8.02 -0.80 -10.35
N PHE A 221 -7.42 -0.29 -9.26
CA PHE A 221 -7.05 -1.09 -8.09
C PHE A 221 -8.17 -2.04 -7.63
N MET A 222 -9.39 -1.52 -7.41
CA MET A 222 -10.50 -2.32 -6.90
C MET A 222 -10.96 -3.43 -7.87
N LYS A 223 -10.86 -3.20 -9.18
CA LYS A 223 -11.21 -4.22 -10.19
C LYS A 223 -10.15 -5.32 -10.26
N GLU A 224 -8.87 -4.94 -10.19
CA GLU A 224 -7.79 -5.92 -10.15
C GLU A 224 -7.80 -6.70 -8.82
N LEU A 225 -8.12 -6.04 -7.71
CA LEU A 225 -8.33 -6.68 -6.42
C LEU A 225 -9.44 -7.73 -6.48
N GLU A 226 -10.62 -7.35 -6.99
CA GLU A 226 -11.75 -8.26 -7.19
C GLU A 226 -11.34 -9.51 -8.00
N ARG A 227 -10.66 -9.30 -9.14
CA ARG A 227 -10.15 -10.38 -10.01
C ARG A 227 -9.15 -11.29 -9.31
N ASN A 228 -8.20 -10.72 -8.56
CA ASN A 228 -7.16 -11.49 -7.88
C ASN A 228 -7.70 -12.26 -6.67
N LEU A 229 -8.67 -11.68 -5.94
CA LEU A 229 -9.31 -12.36 -4.83
C LEU A 229 -10.12 -13.56 -5.32
N ASN A 230 -10.84 -13.41 -6.45
CA ASN A 230 -11.63 -14.46 -7.09
C ASN A 230 -12.52 -15.22 -6.08
N LEU A 231 -13.27 -14.45 -5.28
CA LEU A 231 -14.08 -14.98 -4.20
C LEU A 231 -15.24 -15.82 -4.78
N GLN A 232 -15.45 -17.01 -4.23
CA GLN A 232 -16.51 -17.93 -4.67
C GLN A 232 -17.89 -17.57 -4.06
N ILE A 233 -18.21 -16.29 -4.03
CA ILE A 233 -19.49 -15.75 -3.52
C ILE A 233 -20.05 -14.74 -4.52
N LYS A 234 -21.35 -14.48 -4.45
CA LYS A 234 -22.02 -13.60 -5.41
C LYS A 234 -21.51 -12.17 -5.25
N THR A 235 -21.19 -11.53 -6.37
CA THR A 235 -20.78 -10.12 -6.38
C THR A 235 -21.95 -9.22 -6.78
N ILE A 236 -22.25 -8.25 -5.92
CA ILE A 236 -23.26 -7.21 -6.11
C ILE A 236 -22.64 -6.09 -6.96
N ALA A 237 -23.28 -5.77 -8.08
CA ALA A 237 -22.83 -4.69 -8.95
C ALA A 237 -23.14 -3.32 -8.34
N VAL A 238 -22.09 -2.53 -8.10
CA VAL A 238 -22.21 -1.13 -7.70
C VAL A 238 -21.65 -0.24 -8.80
N VAL A 239 -22.49 0.67 -9.26
CA VAL A 239 -22.20 1.55 -10.40
C VAL A 239 -21.97 2.96 -9.89
N LYS A 240 -20.92 3.61 -10.37
CA LYS A 240 -20.71 5.04 -10.16
C LYS A 240 -21.32 5.83 -11.33
N VAL A 241 -22.38 6.59 -11.06
CA VAL A 241 -23.05 7.46 -12.03
C VAL A 241 -22.11 8.61 -12.41
N LYS A 242 -22.01 8.87 -13.72
CA LYS A 242 -21.18 9.95 -14.26
C LYS A 242 -22.01 11.22 -14.37
N THR A 243 -21.57 12.27 -13.69
CA THR A 243 -22.02 13.64 -13.91
C THR A 243 -21.14 14.32 -14.98
N PRO A 244 -21.59 15.42 -15.61
CA PRO A 244 -20.78 16.16 -16.60
C PRO A 244 -19.40 16.56 -16.08
N VAL A 245 -19.31 16.90 -14.78
CA VAL A 245 -18.06 17.16 -14.07
C VAL A 245 -17.83 16.04 -13.07
N ILE A 246 -16.68 15.36 -13.17
CA ILE A 246 -16.28 14.31 -12.22
C ILE A 246 -15.61 14.98 -11.03
N VAL A 247 -16.25 14.92 -9.86
CA VAL A 247 -15.67 15.42 -8.60
C VAL A 247 -15.18 14.23 -7.77
N PRO A 248 -13.86 14.09 -7.53
CA PRO A 248 -13.35 13.07 -6.64
C PRO A 248 -13.78 13.35 -5.20
N GLN A 249 -14.36 12.36 -4.52
CA GLN A 249 -14.85 12.54 -3.15
C GLN A 249 -13.74 12.93 -2.15
N LYS A 250 -12.49 12.55 -2.45
CA LYS A 250 -11.32 12.88 -1.62
C LYS A 250 -10.93 14.36 -1.67
N THR A 251 -11.34 15.10 -2.70
CA THR A 251 -11.06 16.56 -2.79
C THR A 251 -12.09 17.40 -2.03
N LEU A 252 -13.15 16.79 -1.52
CA LEU A 252 -14.18 17.47 -0.72
C LEU A 252 -13.72 17.56 0.73
N ASN A 253 -13.73 18.75 1.33
CA ASN A 253 -13.25 18.95 2.70
C ASN A 253 -14.32 18.68 3.76
N LYS A 254 -15.60 18.97 3.46
CA LYS A 254 -16.72 18.78 4.40
C LYS A 254 -17.29 17.38 4.34
N LEU A 255 -17.71 16.85 5.48
CA LEU A 255 -18.30 15.51 5.56
C LEU A 255 -19.65 15.45 4.83
N GLU A 256 -20.45 16.51 4.95
CA GLU A 256 -21.77 16.65 4.34
C GLU A 256 -21.67 16.55 2.81
N ASP A 257 -20.73 17.29 2.21
CA ASP A 257 -20.47 17.24 0.77
C ASP A 257 -20.06 15.82 0.33
N ARG A 258 -19.29 15.10 1.15
CA ARG A 258 -18.90 13.71 0.87
C ARG A 258 -20.06 12.73 0.96
N ILE A 259 -20.99 12.94 1.89
CA ILE A 259 -22.22 12.15 2.03
C ILE A 259 -23.10 12.39 0.80
N GLU A 260 -23.32 13.66 0.44
CA GLU A 260 -24.13 14.02 -0.73
C GLU A 260 -23.54 13.43 -2.01
N ASN A 261 -22.23 13.59 -2.21
CA ASN A 261 -21.54 13.04 -3.38
C ASN A 261 -21.67 11.51 -3.45
N ALA A 262 -21.43 10.79 -2.34
CA ALA A 262 -21.59 9.33 -2.32
C ALA A 262 -23.03 8.91 -2.59
N GLY A 263 -24.00 9.54 -1.93
CA GLY A 263 -25.42 9.22 -2.08
C GLY A 263 -25.95 9.45 -3.49
N LYS A 264 -25.44 10.45 -4.22
CA LYS A 264 -25.87 10.76 -5.59
C LYS A 264 -25.10 9.99 -6.67
N THR A 265 -23.85 9.64 -6.41
CA THR A 265 -22.98 9.06 -7.45
C THR A 265 -22.83 7.55 -7.34
N ILE A 266 -23.03 6.93 -6.18
CA ILE A 266 -22.92 5.48 -6.02
C ILE A 266 -24.33 4.90 -6.09
N ILE A 267 -24.58 3.96 -7.00
CA ILE A 267 -25.88 3.32 -7.16
C ILE A 267 -25.71 1.81 -7.14
N ILE A 268 -26.47 1.17 -6.27
CA ILE A 268 -26.55 -0.29 -6.20
C ILE A 268 -27.60 -0.78 -7.19
N ASN A 269 -27.17 -1.56 -8.18
CA ASN A 269 -28.03 -2.13 -9.22
C ASN A 269 -28.16 -3.65 -9.00
N GLU A 270 -28.89 -4.01 -7.95
CA GLU A 270 -29.12 -5.41 -7.55
C GLU A 270 -30.58 -5.61 -7.17
N ARG A 271 -31.12 -6.78 -7.53
CA ARG A 271 -32.50 -7.19 -7.26
C ARG A 271 -32.56 -8.40 -6.32
N GLY A 272 -31.44 -9.08 -6.09
CA GLY A 272 -31.34 -10.18 -5.14
C GLY A 272 -31.50 -9.72 -3.69
N VAL A 273 -31.94 -10.65 -2.84
CA VAL A 273 -32.03 -10.47 -1.39
C VAL A 273 -31.04 -11.43 -0.73
N TYR A 274 -30.25 -10.91 0.20
CA TYR A 274 -29.20 -11.62 0.92
C TYR A 274 -29.41 -11.48 2.41
N LYS A 275 -28.82 -12.36 3.21
CA LYS A 275 -28.82 -12.19 4.66
C LYS A 275 -27.72 -11.21 5.05
N ASN A 276 -26.49 -11.49 4.63
CA ASN A 276 -25.32 -10.74 5.02
C ASN A 276 -24.50 -10.30 3.80
N VAL A 277 -24.26 -9.00 3.67
CA VAL A 277 -23.44 -8.43 2.59
C VAL A 277 -22.15 -7.82 3.14
N LEU A 278 -21.04 -8.07 2.44
CA LEU A 278 -19.75 -7.44 2.70
C LEU A 278 -19.46 -6.34 1.67
N ILE A 279 -19.20 -5.12 2.12
CA ILE A 279 -18.73 -4.02 1.29
C ILE A 279 -17.21 -3.91 1.45
N ILE A 280 -16.45 -3.98 0.36
CA ILE A 280 -14.99 -3.85 0.34
C ILE A 280 -14.60 -2.53 -0.30
N ASP A 281 -13.84 -1.72 0.42
CA ASP A 281 -13.28 -0.44 -0.03
C ASP A 281 -11.75 -0.42 0.11
N ASP A 282 -11.09 0.49 -0.61
CA ASP A 282 -9.64 0.60 -0.57
C ASP A 282 -9.14 1.22 0.75
N ALA A 283 -9.71 2.36 1.14
CA ALA A 283 -9.32 3.09 2.33
C ALA A 283 -10.47 3.89 2.93
N VAL A 284 -10.63 3.80 4.25
CA VAL A 284 -11.66 4.53 4.99
C VAL A 284 -11.06 5.72 5.74
N GLY A 285 -11.34 6.91 5.22
CA GLY A 285 -11.16 8.18 5.92
C GLY A 285 -12.39 8.52 6.77
N SER A 286 -13.37 9.18 6.14
CA SER A 286 -14.62 9.60 6.78
C SER A 286 -15.68 8.51 6.86
N GLY A 287 -15.58 7.46 6.03
CA GLY A 287 -16.57 6.38 5.96
C GLY A 287 -17.86 6.71 5.19
N ALA A 288 -17.94 7.88 4.55
CA ALA A 288 -19.15 8.32 3.85
C ALA A 288 -19.56 7.33 2.73
N THR A 289 -18.58 6.84 1.97
CA THR A 289 -18.80 5.84 0.92
C THR A 289 -19.40 4.54 1.44
N LEU A 290 -18.80 3.97 2.49
CA LEU A 290 -19.30 2.75 3.11
C LEU A 290 -20.70 2.95 3.70
N ASN A 291 -20.91 4.05 4.43
CA ASN A 291 -22.19 4.29 5.10
C ASN A 291 -23.33 4.55 4.09
N GLU A 292 -23.09 5.32 3.03
CA GLU A 292 -24.10 5.56 1.98
C GLU A 292 -24.37 4.32 1.14
N THR A 293 -23.36 3.51 0.87
CA THR A 293 -23.56 2.22 0.20
C THR A 293 -24.40 1.30 1.08
N ALA A 294 -24.07 1.18 2.37
CA ALA A 294 -24.85 0.40 3.33
C ALA A 294 -26.29 0.90 3.47
N ARG A 295 -26.49 2.24 3.48
CA ARG A 295 -27.83 2.85 3.49
C ARG A 295 -28.67 2.37 2.32
N GLN A 296 -28.13 2.42 1.10
CA GLN A 296 -28.85 1.95 -0.08
C GLN A 296 -29.17 0.46 -0.03
N ILE A 297 -28.27 -0.38 0.48
CA ILE A 297 -28.52 -1.82 0.64
C ILE A 297 -29.71 -2.05 1.58
N LYS A 298 -29.71 -1.36 2.73
CA LYS A 298 -30.74 -1.51 3.77
C LYS A 298 -32.09 -0.97 3.31
N GLU A 299 -32.12 0.23 2.71
CA GLU A 299 -33.36 0.88 2.24
C GLU A 299 -33.98 0.15 1.05
N LYS A 300 -33.18 -0.47 0.18
CA LYS A 300 -33.67 -1.31 -0.92
C LYS A 300 -34.01 -2.75 -0.48
N HIS A 301 -33.89 -3.06 0.82
CA HIS A 301 -34.10 -4.39 1.38
C HIS A 301 -33.26 -5.49 0.72
N ILE A 302 -32.06 -5.15 0.22
CA ILE A 302 -31.13 -6.09 -0.42
C ILE A 302 -30.45 -6.98 0.62
N ALA A 303 -30.19 -6.47 1.84
CA ALA A 303 -29.57 -7.27 2.89
C ALA A 303 -30.11 -6.96 4.29
N GLN A 304 -30.13 -7.98 5.14
CA GLN A 304 -30.47 -7.82 6.56
C GLN A 304 -29.30 -7.27 7.37
N GLN A 305 -28.08 -7.72 7.10
CA GLN A 305 -26.86 -7.21 7.71
C GLN A 305 -25.84 -6.76 6.66
N VAL A 306 -25.10 -5.70 6.99
CA VAL A 306 -24.09 -5.10 6.13
C VAL A 306 -22.81 -4.89 6.94
N THR A 307 -21.76 -5.58 6.52
CA THR A 307 -20.40 -5.46 7.05
C THR A 307 -19.56 -4.63 6.09
N GLY A 308 -18.86 -3.61 6.59
CA GLY A 308 -17.85 -2.88 5.84
C GLY A 308 -16.45 -3.41 6.13
N LEU A 309 -15.62 -3.50 5.09
CA LEU A 309 -14.22 -3.84 5.20
C LEU A 309 -13.40 -2.88 4.35
N ALA A 310 -12.33 -2.32 4.92
CA ALA A 310 -11.36 -1.54 4.18
C ALA A 310 -9.97 -2.14 4.31
N ILE A 311 -9.16 -2.04 3.25
CA ILE A 311 -7.76 -2.48 3.33
C ILE A 311 -7.02 -1.63 4.35
N THR A 312 -7.27 -0.32 4.35
CA THR A 312 -6.70 0.58 5.36
C THR A 312 -7.74 1.52 5.95
N GLY A 313 -7.57 1.92 7.21
CA GLY A 313 -8.40 2.93 7.86
C GLY A 313 -7.56 3.97 8.61
N SER A 314 -8.04 5.21 8.74
CA SER A 314 -7.31 6.21 9.53
C SER A 314 -7.56 6.04 11.04
N PHE A 315 -6.49 6.14 11.82
CA PHE A 315 -6.50 6.06 13.29
C PHE A 315 -7.03 7.35 13.93
N LYS A 316 -6.56 8.52 13.48
CA LYS A 316 -6.99 9.83 13.96
C LYS A 316 -8.20 10.34 13.17
N GLY A 317 -9.05 11.13 13.84
CA GLY A 317 -10.12 11.88 13.19
C GLY A 317 -9.52 12.72 12.05
N PHE A 318 -9.85 12.33 10.82
CA PHE A 318 -9.52 13.03 9.59
C PHE A 318 -8.04 13.42 9.40
N ASP A 319 -7.16 12.42 9.27
CA ASP A 319 -6.24 12.52 8.14
C ASP A 319 -7.11 12.27 6.90
N VAL A 320 -7.48 13.35 6.20
CA VAL A 320 -7.97 13.20 4.85
C VAL A 320 -6.86 12.46 4.11
N ILE A 321 -7.16 11.26 3.63
CA ILE A 321 -6.30 10.56 2.68
C ILE A 321 -6.41 11.37 1.38
N SER A 322 -5.71 12.50 1.35
CA SER A 322 -5.64 13.48 0.26
C SER A 322 -4.68 12.95 -0.77
N GLU A 323 -5.12 11.95 -1.51
CA GLU A 323 -4.31 11.34 -2.55
C GLU A 323 -5.07 11.43 -3.85
N VAL A 324 -4.54 12.29 -4.72
CA VAL A 324 -4.97 12.51 -6.10
C VAL A 324 -4.48 11.35 -6.96
#